data_AF-A0A6C0EZ39-F1
#
_entry.id   AF-A0A6C0EZ39-F1
#
_cell.length_a   1.000
_cell.length_b   1.000
_cell.length_c   1.000
_cell.angle_alpha   90.00
_cell.angle_beta   90.00
_cell.angle_gamma   90.00
#
_symmetry.space_group_name_H-M   'P 1'
#
loop_
_entity.id
_entity.type
_entity.pdbx_description
1 polymer ?
#
loop_
_entity_poly.entity_id
_entity_poly.type
_entity_poly.pdbx_seq_one_letter_code
_entity_poly.pdbx_strand_id
1 'polypeptide(L)' 'MKKSQLFVGIMMFYILISYVIFPLGFYHLVEKTLLSAGNGFVLGSIVSIALWYSVGKNKVK' A
#
# COMPACT_ATOMS: atom_id res chain seq x y z
N MET A 1 21.66 -4.12 4.77
CA MET A 1 20.99 -3.29 3.74
C MET A 1 21.16 -1.82 4.11
N LYS A 2 21.54 -0.94 3.17
CA LYS A 2 21.66 0.50 3.47
C LYS A 2 20.28 1.09 3.76
N LYS A 3 20.20 2.12 4.64
CA LYS A 3 18.91 2.78 4.99
C LYS A 3 18.16 3.28 3.76
N SER A 4 18.87 3.75 2.73
CA SER A 4 18.28 4.15 1.44
C SER A 4 17.64 2.99 0.68
N GLN A 5 18.27 1.82 0.66
CA GLN A 5 17.72 0.62 0.03
C GLN A 5 16.47 0.12 0.80
N LEU A 6 16.51 0.18 2.13
CA LEU A 6 15.37 -0.15 2.97
C LEU A 6 14.20 0.80 2.70
N PHE A 7 14.45 2.10 2.62
CA PHE A 7 13.44 3.10 2.28
C PHE A 7 12.78 2.81 0.93
N VAL A 8 13.57 2.58 -0.12
CA VAL A 8 13.06 2.25 -1.46
C VAL A 8 12.22 0.97 -1.42
N GLY A 9 12.68 -0.07 -0.71
CA GLY A 9 11.92 -1.31 -0.55
C GLY A 9 10.56 -1.09 0.12
N ILE A 10 10.51 -0.28 1.18
CA ILE A 10 9.26 0.07 1.87
C ILE A 10 8.33 0.85 0.92
N MET A 11 8.85 1.82 0.17
CA MET A 11 8.04 2.59 -0.78
C MET A 11 7.49 1.71 -1.91
N MET A 12 8.30 0.80 -2.46
CA MET A 12 7.84 -0.15 -3.47
C MET A 12 6.76 -1.09 -2.93
N PHE A 13 6.90 -1.54 -1.68
CA PHE A 13 5.88 -2.33 -1.02
C PHE A 13 4.56 -1.56 -0.87
N TYR A 14 4.62 -0.27 -0.48
CA TYR A 14 3.43 0.59 -0.39
C TYR A 14 2.78 0.84 -1.73
N ILE A 15 3.56 1.05 -2.79
CA ILE A 15 3.03 1.17 -4.15
C ILE A 15 2.29 -0.11 -4.54
N LEU A 16 2.90 -1.28 -4.29
CA LEU A 16 2.29 -2.56 -4.64
C LEU A 16 0.95 -2.78 -3.91
N ILE A 17 0.88 -2.52 -2.61
CA ILE A 17 -0.37 -2.74 -1.87
C ILE A 17 -1.45 -1.72 -2.27
N SER A 18 -1.10 -0.44 -2.43
CA SER A 18 -2.08 0.62 -2.73
C SER A 18 -2.60 0.58 -4.17
N TYR A 19 -1.73 0.29 -5.15
CA TYR A 19 -2.09 0.39 -6.57
C TYR A 19 -2.39 -0.96 -7.23
N VAL A 20 -2.02 -2.07 -6.60
CA VAL A 20 -2.19 -3.41 -7.18
C VAL A 20 -3.02 -4.32 -6.27
N ILE A 21 -2.52 -4.64 -5.07
CA ILE A 21 -3.14 -5.70 -4.24
C ILE A 21 -4.55 -5.30 -3.78
N PHE A 22 -4.71 -4.14 -3.15
CA PHE A 22 -6.03 -3.72 -2.67
C PHE A 22 -7.03 -3.43 -3.80
N PRO A 23 -6.68 -2.69 -4.88
CA PRO A 23 -7.59 -2.46 -5.99
C PRO A 23 -8.08 -3.75 -6.64
N LEU A 24 -7.15 -4.69 -6.94
CA LEU A 24 -7.51 -5.98 -7.53
C LEU A 24 -8.30 -6.84 -6.54
N GLY A 25 -7.91 -6.85 -5.27
CA GLY A 25 -8.62 -7.55 -4.21
C GLY A 25 -10.08 -7.09 -4.08
N PHE A 26 -10.31 -5.78 -4.04
CA PHE A 26 -11.66 -5.22 -3.98
C PHE A 26 -12.47 -5.50 -5.24
N TYR A 27 -11.86 -5.37 -6.42
CA TYR A 27 -12.53 -5.68 -7.69
C TYR A 27 -12.96 -7.15 -7.78
N HIS A 28 -12.12 -8.09 -7.33
CA HIS A 28 -12.40 -9.51 -7.51
C HIS A 28 -13.14 -10.16 -6.33
N LEU A 29 -12.98 -9.64 -5.10
CA LEU A 29 -13.50 -10.27 -3.87
C LEU A 29 -14.71 -9.55 -3.27
N VAL A 30 -14.90 -8.25 -3.57
CA VAL A 30 -16.05 -7.47 -3.06
C VAL A 30 -17.08 -7.34 -4.18
N GLU A 31 -16.72 -6.67 -5.26
CA GLU A 31 -17.60 -6.44 -6.41
C GLU A 31 -16.79 -6.08 -7.65
N LYS A 32 -17.13 -6.65 -8.81
CA LYS A 32 -16.44 -6.45 -10.10
C LYS A 32 -16.79 -5.11 -10.76
N THR A 33 -16.64 -4.02 -10.03
CA THR A 33 -16.88 -2.65 -10.49
C THR A 33 -15.61 -1.80 -10.36
N LEU A 34 -15.43 -0.85 -11.28
CA LEU A 34 -14.30 0.10 -11.21
C LEU A 34 -14.36 0.95 -9.93
N LEU A 35 -15.57 1.22 -9.42
CA LEU A 35 -15.76 1.91 -8.15
C LEU A 35 -15.20 1.09 -6.97
N SER A 36 -15.48 -0.21 -6.93
CA SER A 36 -14.92 -1.10 -5.91
C SER A 36 -13.39 -1.12 -5.96
N ALA A 37 -12.79 -1.22 -7.16
CA ALA A 37 -11.34 -1.11 -7.33
C ALA A 37 -10.77 0.22 -6.78
N GLY A 38 -11.47 1.34 -7.05
CA GLY A 38 -11.14 2.65 -6.51
C GLY A 38 -11.21 2.70 -4.99
N ASN A 39 -12.22 2.09 -4.38
CA ASN A 39 -12.33 1.95 -2.93
C ASN A 39 -11.15 1.16 -2.35
N GLY A 40 -10.72 0.09 -3.04
CA GLY A 40 -9.51 -0.65 -2.71
C GLY A 40 -8.27 0.24 -2.73
N PHE A 41 -8.07 1.06 -3.77
CA PHE A 41 -6.96 2.02 -3.83
C PHE A 41 -6.94 2.99 -2.65
N VAL A 42 -8.11 3.55 -2.30
CA VAL A 42 -8.23 4.49 -1.17
C VAL A 42 -7.86 3.79 0.14
N LEU A 43 -8.42 2.61 0.42
CA LEU A 43 -8.14 1.88 1.64
C LEU A 43 -6.67 1.44 1.72
N GLY A 44 -6.12 0.89 0.63
CA GLY A 44 -4.71 0.50 0.55
C GLY A 44 -3.77 1.68 0.81
N SER A 45 -4.12 2.87 0.30
CA SER A 45 -3.35 4.10 0.55
C SER A 45 -3.39 4.53 2.01
N ILE A 46 -4.56 4.48 2.66
CA ILE A 46 -4.70 4.78 4.10
C ILE A 46 -3.86 3.80 4.92
N VAL A 47 -3.90 2.50 4.60
CA VAL A 47 -3.08 1.47 5.27
C VAL A 47 -1.58 1.73 5.07
N SER A 48 -1.14 2.05 3.86
CA SER A 48 0.26 2.40 3.56
C SER A 48 0.75 3.59 4.39
N ILE A 49 -0.07 4.64 4.52
CA ILE A 49 0.25 5.81 5.35
C ILE A 49 0.36 5.39 6.83
N ALA A 50 -0.61 4.63 7.33
CA ALA A 50 -0.59 4.14 8.72
C ALA A 50 0.66 3.29 9.01
N LEU A 51 1.07 2.41 8.09
CA LEU A 51 2.28 1.59 8.19
C LEU A 51 3.56 2.43 8.22
N TRP A 52 3.64 3.50 7.42
CA TRP A 52 4.78 4.43 7.48
C TRP A 52 4.92 5.07 8.87
N TYR A 53 3.82 5.61 9.40
CA TYR A 53 3.87 6.34 10.66
C TYR A 53 4.02 5.46 11.91
N SER A 54 3.61 4.19 11.84
CA SER A 54 3.76 3.21 12.92
C SER A 54 5.11 2.49 12.90
N VAL A 55 5.51 1.97 11.73
CA VAL A 55 6.68 1.07 11.61
C VAL A 55 7.73 1.64 10.68
N GLY A 56 7.35 2.04 9.47
CA GLY A 56 8.28 2.39 8.39
C GLY A 56 9.30 3.46 8.78
N LYS A 57 8.83 4.60 9.29
CA LYS A 57 9.69 5.73 9.68
C LYS A 57 10.73 5.34 10.75
N ASN A 58 10.37 4.43 11.67
CA ASN A 58 11.25 4.00 12.75
C ASN A 58 12.36 3.06 12.26
N LYS A 59 12.14 2.35 11.15
CA LYS A 59 13.11 1.42 10.56
C LYS A 59 14.16 2.12 9.71
N VAL A 60 13.85 3.31 9.18
CA VAL A 60 14.79 4.10 8.36
C VAL A 60 15.46 5.27 9.11
N LYS A 61 14.96 5.62 10.29
CA LYS A 61 15.61 6.59 11.19
C LYS A 61 16.97 6.10 11.65
#